data_AF-A0A485KFF6-F1
#
_entry.id   AF-A0A485KFF6-F1
#
_cell.length_a   1.000
_cell.length_b   1.000
_cell.length_c   1.000
_cell.angle_alpha   90.00
_cell.angle_beta   90.00
_cell.angle_gamma   90.00
#
_symmetry.space_group_name_H-M   'P 1'
#
loop_
_entity.id
_entity.type
_entity.pdbx_description
1 polymer ?
#
loop_
_entity_poly.entity_id
_entity_poly.type
_entity_poly.pdbx_seq_one_letter_code
_entity_poly.pdbx_strand_id
1 'polypeptide(L)'
;MENRRRELTSEVKVAIIQHIQPFLCKGKPQRGAFTKVAAHFNLARQTVAYVWRKFCVDGSTMSTKTGRVGPRPRYTAAQVQELVRNVPQDMRSTMRDVAAATGLTIGTLSRHLKQGTFQRPSSRIKPFLSDANKAQRRDF
;
A
#
# COMPACT_ATOMS: atom_id res chain seq x y z
N MET A 1 -15.29 29.20 10.30
CA MET A 1 -13.82 29.05 10.13
C MET A 1 -13.45 27.73 10.79
N GLU A 2 -12.77 26.75 10.19
CA GLU A 2 -11.80 26.77 9.11
C GLU A 2 -11.56 25.32 8.66
N ASN A 3 -11.82 24.99 7.40
CA ASN A 3 -11.48 23.67 6.87
C ASN A 3 -10.01 23.68 6.44
N ARG A 4 -9.09 23.73 7.41
CA ARG A 4 -7.63 23.72 7.20
C ARG A 4 -7.09 22.33 6.84
N ARG A 5 -7.94 21.42 6.32
CA ARG A 5 -7.51 20.13 5.78
C ARG A 5 -7.15 20.30 4.31
N ARG A 6 -5.98 19.79 3.91
CA ARG A 6 -5.52 19.80 2.50
C ARG A 6 -6.50 19.09 1.55
N GLU A 7 -7.33 18.19 2.07
CA GLU A 7 -8.32 17.42 1.30
C GLU A 7 -9.70 17.43 1.93
N LEU A 8 -10.73 17.53 1.08
CA LEU A 8 -12.12 17.31 1.45
C LEU A 8 -12.35 15.83 1.79
N THR A 9 -13.10 15.56 2.86
CA THR A 9 -13.52 14.19 3.20
C THR A 9 -14.50 13.65 2.15
N SER A 10 -14.67 12.33 2.11
CA SER A 10 -15.62 11.66 1.23
C SER A 10 -17.05 12.18 1.41
N GLU A 11 -17.45 12.39 2.65
CA GLU A 11 -18.80 12.81 3.03
C GLU A 11 -19.09 14.21 2.48
N VAL A 12 -18.13 15.14 2.62
CA VAL A 12 -18.27 16.51 2.09
C VAL A 12 -18.35 16.50 0.56
N LYS A 13 -17.57 15.64 -0.11
CA LYS A 13 -17.67 15.51 -1.58
C LYS A 13 -19.04 14.98 -2.01
N VAL A 14 -19.59 14.00 -1.30
CA VAL A 14 -20.95 13.47 -1.57
C VAL A 14 -21.99 14.58 -1.37
N ALA A 15 -21.90 15.33 -0.27
CA ALA A 15 -22.82 16.44 0.02
C ALA A 15 -22.76 17.52 -1.08
N ILE A 16 -21.57 17.86 -1.57
CA ILE A 16 -21.40 18.80 -2.70
C ILE A 16 -22.13 18.30 -3.95
N ILE A 17 -21.98 17.01 -4.29
CA ILE A 17 -22.62 16.41 -5.47
C ILE A 17 -24.14 16.43 -5.34
N GLN A 18 -24.67 16.05 -4.19
CA GLN A 18 -26.10 16.11 -3.89
C GLN A 18 -26.66 17.53 -4.03
N HIS A 19 -25.92 18.55 -3.62
CA HIS A 19 -26.33 19.95 -3.78
C HIS A 19 -26.22 20.48 -5.22
N ILE A 20 -25.45 19.82 -6.10
CA ILE A 20 -25.40 20.15 -7.52
C ILE A 20 -26.58 19.53 -8.29
N GLN A 21 -27.08 18.36 -7.85
CA GLN A 21 -28.14 17.61 -8.54
C GLN A 21 -29.39 18.44 -8.90
N PRO A 22 -29.93 19.31 -8.02
CA PRO A 22 -31.11 20.13 -8.34
C PRO A 22 -30.87 21.14 -9.47
N PHE A 23 -29.62 21.54 -9.70
CA PHE A 23 -29.25 22.51 -10.73
C PHE A 23 -28.88 21.86 -12.06
N LEU A 24 -29.15 20.57 -12.24
CA LEU A 24 -28.87 19.86 -13.48
C LEU A 24 -29.96 20.13 -14.52
N CYS A 25 -29.54 20.49 -15.73
CA CYS A 25 -30.40 20.55 -16.90
C CYS A 25 -29.73 19.78 -18.04
N LYS A 26 -30.43 18.80 -18.62
CA LYS A 26 -29.88 17.92 -19.66
C LYS A 26 -28.54 17.27 -19.25
N GLY A 27 -28.44 16.86 -17.99
CA GLY A 27 -27.23 16.23 -17.42
C GLY A 27 -26.06 17.17 -17.15
N LYS A 28 -26.22 18.48 -17.34
CA LYS A 28 -25.17 19.49 -17.09
C LYS A 28 -25.61 20.50 -16.02
N PRO A 29 -24.72 20.88 -15.09
CA PRO A 29 -25.03 21.95 -14.15
C PRO A 29 -25.29 23.27 -14.87
N GLN A 30 -26.37 23.96 -14.49
CA GLN A 30 -26.71 25.29 -14.99
C GLN A 30 -25.60 26.32 -14.68
N ARG A 31 -25.55 27.40 -15.46
CA ARG A 31 -24.63 28.52 -15.20
C ARG A 31 -24.87 29.06 -13.78
N GLY A 32 -23.77 29.22 -13.03
CA GLY A 32 -23.82 29.72 -11.65
C GLY A 32 -24.12 28.65 -10.58
N ALA A 33 -24.49 27.42 -10.95
CA ALA A 33 -24.75 26.33 -10.00
C ALA A 33 -23.55 26.10 -9.05
N PHE A 34 -22.34 26.00 -9.62
CA PHE A 34 -21.13 25.82 -8.80
C PHE A 34 -20.87 27.01 -7.87
N THR A 35 -21.23 28.24 -8.25
CA THR A 35 -21.04 29.42 -7.40
C THR A 35 -22.01 29.40 -6.22
N LYS A 36 -23.27 29.00 -6.45
CA LYS A 36 -24.28 28.84 -5.38
C LYS A 36 -23.86 27.76 -4.38
N VAL A 37 -23.45 26.59 -4.87
CA VAL A 37 -22.99 25.49 -4.03
C VAL A 37 -21.70 25.86 -3.29
N ALA A 38 -20.76 26.54 -3.96
CA ALA A 38 -19.54 27.03 -3.34
C ALA A 38 -19.82 28.00 -2.17
N ALA A 39 -20.78 28.91 -2.33
CA ALA A 39 -21.21 29.81 -1.26
C ALA A 39 -21.80 29.04 -0.07
N HIS A 40 -22.63 28.02 -0.32
CA HIS A 40 -23.23 27.19 0.74
C HIS A 40 -22.19 26.44 1.57
N PHE A 41 -21.17 25.85 0.93
CA PHE A 41 -20.12 25.11 1.62
C PHE A 41 -18.92 25.98 2.07
N ASN A 42 -18.94 27.29 1.80
CA ASN A 42 -17.82 28.22 1.99
C ASN A 42 -16.51 27.69 1.37
N LEU A 43 -16.58 27.26 0.10
CA LEU A 43 -15.46 26.74 -0.67
C LEU A 43 -15.20 27.59 -1.92
N ALA A 44 -14.00 27.47 -2.49
CA ALA A 44 -13.73 28.03 -3.81
C ALA A 44 -14.56 27.33 -4.88
N ARG A 45 -15.10 28.09 -5.85
CA ARG A 45 -15.85 27.56 -7.01
C ARG A 45 -15.05 26.48 -7.74
N GLN A 46 -13.73 26.65 -7.87
CA GLN A 46 -12.83 25.70 -8.53
C GLN A 46 -12.83 24.33 -7.84
N THR A 47 -12.91 24.30 -6.50
CA THR A 47 -12.95 23.07 -5.72
C THR A 47 -14.24 22.30 -5.99
N VAL A 48 -15.39 22.99 -5.99
CA VAL A 48 -16.69 22.40 -6.32
C VAL A 48 -16.70 21.84 -7.75
N ALA A 49 -16.19 22.61 -8.71
CA ALA A 49 -16.09 22.17 -10.11
C ALA A 49 -15.13 20.98 -10.28
N TYR A 50 -14.04 20.92 -9.51
CA TYR A 50 -13.12 19.78 -9.50
C TYR A 50 -13.80 18.51 -8.98
N VAL A 51 -14.50 18.61 -7.84
CA VAL A 51 -15.25 17.47 -7.26
C VAL A 51 -16.28 16.94 -8.25
N TRP A 52 -17.06 17.82 -8.88
CA TRP A 52 -18.06 17.43 -9.88
C TRP A 52 -17.43 16.71 -11.09
N ARG A 53 -16.42 17.32 -11.71
CA ARG A 53 -15.74 16.70 -12.87
C ARG A 53 -15.12 15.36 -12.52
N LYS A 54 -14.47 15.27 -11.36
CA LYS A 54 -13.85 14.03 -10.89
C LYS A 54 -14.91 12.95 -10.68
N PHE A 55 -16.04 13.29 -10.07
CA PHE A 55 -17.16 12.36 -9.91
C PHE A 55 -17.73 11.88 -11.25
N CYS A 56 -17.88 12.77 -12.24
CA CYS A 56 -18.34 12.38 -13.57
C CYS A 56 -17.38 11.41 -14.30
N VAL A 57 -16.07 11.47 -14.01
CA VAL A 57 -15.06 10.60 -14.63
C VAL A 57 -14.89 9.29 -13.85
N ASP A 58 -14.70 9.38 -12.53
CA ASP A 58 -14.33 8.24 -11.69
C ASP A 58 -15.56 7.46 -11.17
N GLY A 59 -16.76 8.07 -11.18
CA GLY A 59 -17.98 7.53 -10.58
C GLY A 59 -17.94 7.43 -9.05
N SER A 60 -16.87 7.92 -8.41
CA SER A 60 -16.64 7.79 -6.96
C SER A 60 -16.09 9.07 -6.34
N THR A 61 -16.47 9.31 -5.08
CA THR A 61 -15.95 10.40 -4.24
C THR A 61 -14.73 9.99 -3.40
N MET A 62 -14.39 8.70 -3.41
CA MET A 62 -13.30 8.13 -2.64
C MET A 62 -11.95 8.73 -3.03
N SER A 63 -11.07 8.91 -2.05
CA SER A 63 -9.71 9.37 -2.34
C SER A 63 -8.89 8.22 -2.92
N THR A 64 -8.38 8.40 -4.13
CA THR A 64 -7.43 7.47 -4.76
C THR A 64 -6.00 7.61 -4.23
N LYS A 65 -5.78 8.52 -3.27
CA LYS A 65 -4.45 8.80 -2.70
C LYS A 65 -4.07 7.82 -1.60
N THR A 66 -5.04 7.20 -0.93
CA THR A 66 -4.79 6.16 0.07
C THR A 66 -3.97 5.05 -0.58
N GLY A 67 -2.75 4.81 -0.08
CA GLY A 67 -1.81 3.82 -0.61
C GLY A 67 -0.87 4.30 -1.74
N ARG A 68 -1.10 5.49 -2.33
CA ARG A 68 -0.18 6.11 -3.31
C ARG A 68 0.73 7.17 -2.69
N VAL A 69 0.64 7.34 -1.38
CA VAL A 69 1.42 8.29 -0.59
C VAL A 69 2.52 7.54 0.14
N GLY A 70 3.75 7.66 -0.36
CA GLY A 70 4.92 7.04 0.24
C GLY A 70 6.04 6.81 -0.79
N PRO A 71 7.28 6.62 -0.33
CA PRO A 71 8.36 6.19 -1.20
C PRO A 71 8.02 4.87 -1.88
N ARG A 72 8.36 4.74 -3.17
CA ARG A 72 8.22 3.46 -3.87
C ARG A 72 9.20 2.45 -3.24
N PRO A 73 8.77 1.20 -2.97
CA PRO A 73 9.68 0.18 -2.48
C PRO A 73 10.84 -0.03 -3.46
N ARG A 74 12.07 -0.06 -2.94
CA ARG A 74 13.27 -0.33 -3.75
C ARG A 74 13.32 -1.77 -4.27
N TYR A 75 12.76 -2.70 -3.49
CA TYR A 75 12.70 -4.12 -3.83
C TYR A 75 11.26 -4.59 -3.79
N THR A 76 10.88 -5.43 -4.75
CA THR A 76 9.60 -6.15 -4.72
C THR A 76 9.69 -7.34 -3.78
N ALA A 77 8.55 -7.84 -3.30
CA ALA A 77 8.51 -9.03 -2.45
C ALA A 77 9.16 -10.25 -3.13
N ALA A 78 8.93 -10.43 -4.44
CA ALA A 78 9.54 -11.49 -5.22
C ALA A 78 11.08 -11.37 -5.28
N GLN A 79 11.61 -10.18 -5.51
CA GLN A 79 13.06 -9.93 -5.51
C GLN A 79 13.69 -10.24 -4.15
N VAL A 80 13.05 -9.80 -3.05
CA VAL A 80 13.56 -10.10 -1.70
C VAL A 80 13.53 -11.60 -1.43
N GLN A 81 12.47 -12.29 -1.83
CA GLN A 81 12.35 -13.73 -1.65
C GLN A 81 13.43 -14.49 -2.44
N GLU A 82 13.70 -14.08 -3.67
CA GLU A 82 14.74 -14.66 -4.52
C GLU A 82 16.13 -14.45 -3.92
N LEU A 83 16.46 -13.22 -3.51
CA LEU A 83 17.74 -12.90 -2.87
C LEU A 83 17.97 -13.75 -1.62
N VAL A 84 16.97 -13.85 -0.73
CA VAL A 84 17.06 -14.64 0.50
C VAL A 84 17.17 -16.14 0.20
N ARG A 85 16.49 -16.63 -0.86
CA ARG A 85 16.56 -18.03 -1.28
C ARG A 85 17.94 -18.40 -1.84
N ASN A 86 18.64 -17.46 -2.46
CA ASN A 86 19.97 -17.71 -3.04
C ASN A 86 21.10 -17.67 -1.99
N VAL A 87 20.85 -17.16 -0.78
CA VAL A 87 21.85 -17.19 0.31
C VAL A 87 22.12 -18.63 0.73
N PRO A 88 23.37 -19.09 0.88
CA PRO A 88 23.68 -20.41 1.46
C PRO A 88 23.06 -20.63 2.86
N GLN A 89 22.74 -21.88 3.23
CA GLN A 89 22.01 -22.15 4.49
C GLN A 89 22.78 -21.73 5.75
N ASP A 90 24.09 -21.91 5.75
CA ASP A 90 25.04 -21.47 6.78
C ASP A 90 24.96 -19.95 7.03
N MET A 91 24.76 -19.16 5.97
CA MET A 91 24.62 -17.70 6.02
C MET A 91 23.18 -17.21 6.24
N ARG A 92 22.21 -18.10 6.51
CA ARG A 92 20.82 -17.75 6.88
C ARG A 92 20.54 -17.83 8.37
N SER A 93 21.57 -17.88 9.21
CA SER A 93 21.45 -18.09 10.66
C SER A 93 20.83 -16.89 11.38
N THR A 94 21.33 -15.69 11.10
CA THR A 94 20.80 -14.44 11.66
C THR A 94 20.40 -13.45 10.58
N MET A 95 19.55 -12.49 10.94
CA MET A 95 19.14 -11.40 10.05
C MET A 95 20.34 -10.52 9.63
N ARG A 96 21.43 -10.52 10.41
CA ARG A 96 22.67 -9.83 10.07
C ARG A 96 23.45 -10.57 8.99
N ASP A 97 23.53 -11.89 9.09
CA ASP A 97 24.20 -12.73 8.08
C ASP A 97 23.48 -12.64 6.73
N VAL A 98 22.14 -12.72 6.76
CA VAL A 98 21.32 -12.54 5.55
C VAL A 98 21.49 -11.13 4.98
N ALA A 99 21.57 -10.10 5.83
CA ALA A 99 21.82 -8.73 5.36
C ALA A 99 23.19 -8.61 4.67
N ALA A 100 24.24 -9.19 5.27
CA ALA A 100 25.57 -9.20 4.71
C ALA A 100 25.63 -9.96 3.36
N ALA A 101 24.96 -11.12 3.27
CA ALA A 101 24.95 -11.93 2.06
C ALA A 101 24.08 -11.37 0.92
N THR A 102 22.97 -10.68 1.22
CA THR A 102 22.04 -10.14 0.21
C THR A 102 22.28 -8.67 -0.12
N GLY A 103 23.05 -7.94 0.69
CA GLY A 103 23.18 -6.48 0.61
C GLY A 103 21.91 -5.72 1.02
N LEU A 104 20.89 -6.41 1.53
CA LEU A 104 19.66 -5.79 2.03
C LEU A 104 19.87 -5.27 3.44
N THR A 105 19.23 -4.15 3.77
CA THR A 105 19.26 -3.66 5.16
C THR A 105 18.50 -4.60 6.10
N ILE A 106 18.96 -4.68 7.35
CA ILE A 106 18.29 -5.44 8.42
C ILE A 106 16.82 -5.01 8.57
N GLY A 107 16.53 -3.71 8.43
CA GLY A 107 15.17 -3.17 8.51
C GLY A 107 14.26 -3.65 7.37
N THR A 108 14.80 -3.75 6.15
CA THR A 108 14.09 -4.32 4.99
C THR A 108 13.73 -5.78 5.26
N LEU A 109 14.72 -6.59 5.66
CA LEU A 109 14.52 -8.00 5.97
C LEU A 109 13.50 -8.21 7.10
N SER A 110 13.57 -7.43 8.17
CA SER A 110 12.62 -7.51 9.30
C SER A 110 11.18 -7.25 8.88
N ARG A 111 10.95 -6.25 8.01
CA ARG A 111 9.62 -5.93 7.50
C ARG A 111 9.07 -7.05 6.63
N HIS A 112 9.89 -7.58 5.72
CA HIS A 112 9.50 -8.69 4.85
C HIS A 112 9.26 -10.00 5.62
N LEU A 113 10.01 -10.25 6.69
CA LEU A 113 9.76 -11.37 7.60
C LEU A 113 8.40 -11.22 8.30
N LYS A 114 8.08 -10.02 8.82
CA LYS A 114 6.76 -9.75 9.44
C LYS A 114 5.59 -9.85 8.45
N GLN A 115 5.83 -9.46 7.20
CA GLN A 115 4.86 -9.58 6.11
C GLN A 115 4.72 -11.00 5.57
N GLY A 116 5.58 -11.94 5.99
CA GLY A 116 5.57 -13.32 5.55
C GLY A 116 6.12 -13.55 4.13
N THR A 117 6.86 -12.59 3.56
CA THR A 117 7.51 -12.74 2.24
C THR A 117 8.50 -13.91 2.22
N PHE A 118 9.19 -14.12 3.34
CA PHE A 118 9.98 -15.31 3.60
C PHE A 118 9.81 -15.69 5.06
N GLN A 119 10.06 -16.95 5.38
CA GLN A 119 9.91 -17.48 6.73
C GLN A 119 11.26 -17.89 7.29
N ARG A 120 11.39 -17.85 8.62
CA ARG A 120 12.55 -18.41 9.30
C ARG A 120 12.45 -19.93 9.24
N PRO A 121 13.39 -20.65 8.62
CA PRO A 121 13.38 -22.10 8.69
C PRO A 121 13.73 -22.51 10.13
N SER A 122 12.79 -23.18 10.80
CA SER A 122 13.08 -23.88 12.05
C SER A 122 13.33 -25.35 11.74
N SER A 123 14.59 -25.76 11.70
CA SER A 123 14.93 -27.19 11.69
C SER A 123 15.48 -27.57 13.06
N ARG A 124 14.66 -28.26 13.86
CA ARG A 124 15.16 -28.98 15.03
C ARG A 124 15.49 -30.38 14.58
N ILE A 125 16.69 -30.61 14.08
CA ILE A 125 17.15 -31.95 13.73
C ILE A 125 17.62 -32.61 15.03
N LYS A 126 16.81 -33.51 15.59
CA LYS A 126 17.22 -34.48 16.59
C LYS A 126 16.94 -35.88 16.04
N PRO A 127 17.89 -36.85 16.13
CA PRO A 127 19.20 -36.78 16.79
C PRO A 127 20.33 -36.26 15.89
N PHE A 128 21.45 -35.85 16.49
CA PHE A 128 22.71 -35.68 15.78
C PHE A 128 23.10 -37.02 15.14
N LEU A 129 23.29 -37.03 13.82
CA LEU A 129 23.67 -38.25 13.11
C LEU A 129 25.18 -38.39 13.12
N SER A 130 25.66 -39.48 13.71
CA SER A 130 27.00 -39.99 13.43
C SER A 130 27.11 -40.38 11.96
N ASP A 131 28.34 -40.48 11.46
CA ASP A 131 28.55 -40.86 10.05
C ASP A 131 28.01 -42.27 9.75
N ALA A 132 28.04 -43.17 10.73
CA ALA A 132 27.37 -44.47 10.65
C ALA A 132 25.85 -44.35 10.46
N ASN A 133 25.18 -43.47 11.22
CA ASN A 133 23.75 -43.23 11.09
C ASN A 133 23.37 -42.57 9.75
N LYS A 134 24.29 -41.78 9.15
CA LYS A 134 24.11 -41.21 7.80
C LYS A 134 24.21 -42.28 6.72
N ALA A 135 25.16 -43.20 6.85
CA ALA A 135 25.35 -44.31 5.92
C ALA A 135 24.13 -45.24 5.91
N GLN A 136 23.71 -45.74 7.09
CA GLN A 136 22.52 -46.59 7.20
C GLN A 136 21.27 -45.97 6.58
N ARG A 137 21.10 -44.64 6.65
CA ARG A 137 19.94 -43.97 6.06
C ARG A 137 20.01 -43.78 4.55
N ARG A 138 21.19 -43.84 3.93
CA ARG A 138 21.35 -43.77 2.48
C ARG A 138 21.11 -45.10 1.79
N ASP A 139 21.19 -46.20 2.55
CA ASP A 139 21.06 -47.57 2.05
C ASP A 139 19.61 -48.13 2.10
N PHE A 140 18.65 -47.36 2.64
CA PHE A 140 17.20 -47.62 2.54
C PHE A 140 16.59 -46.84 1.37
#